data_AF-A0A7X8BS04-F1
#
_entry.id   AF-A0A7X8BS04-F1
#
_cell.length_a   1.000
_cell.length_b   1.000
_cell.length_c   1.000
_cell.angle_alpha   90.00
_cell.angle_beta   90.00
_cell.angle_gamma   90.00
#
_symmetry.space_group_name_H-M   'P 1'
#
loop_
_entity.id
_entity.type
_entity.pdbx_description
1 polymer ?
#
loop_
_entity_poly.entity_id
_entity_poly.type
_entity_poly.pdbx_seq_one_letter_code
_entity_poly.pdbx_strand_id
1 'polypeptide(L)'
;MHVNLKKSMKAFLMTLLSGMFLVVSASAQTGTTINVRGTVTDMGGEPIIGANILVQGTSTGTVTDFDGNFLLQAPADGVLEISYIGYQPQEISINNQTVINIILQEDTELLDELVVIGYGTVRKDDATGSVVAVDATSINRGLATSPSDLLAGQVAGLSVVSAGGAPGSSSSIRIRGGSSMSASNDPLIVIDGVPVDNATSISGMADPLSTINTNDIETFTILKDASATAIYGSRASNGVIIITTKRGHSGKVQVSYNGNVSVSTKTGIVDVMDATTFRDYVVNSFGADSQQAAALGNSETNWQDEIYRTAVSTDHNLSASGSVGEVLPYRVSVGYTNENGILRTSNLERFTGNINLTPSFFDDQLRVQLNAKGMYITNRFADQGAINSATQFDPTMPIYSTNSNYGNGYYMSLKSDGTPIDIGLANPLAILEQKHDNSTVYRSIGNMQLDYAFPFLPDLRANLNLGYDISKSDGEVLIDDNSPMSWTWGNYKAGWGDNRTYHQYKSNTLLDFYLNYNKDFGAHRLDAMGGYSWQRFYNETEDTYPYSAAMASETGEEFYRDSYDYSTESYVISFFGRLNYSILDRYLLTLTLRNDGSSRFSPDNQWGLFPSAAFAW
;
A
#
# COMPACT_ATOMS: atom_id res chain seq x y z
N MET A 1 49.44 44.01 -48.10
CA MET A 1 48.34 43.18 -47.56
C MET A 1 48.20 41.95 -48.45
N HIS A 2 48.73 40.81 -48.04
CA HIS A 2 48.29 39.45 -48.40
C HIS A 2 49.21 38.45 -47.69
N VAL A 3 48.62 37.79 -46.69
CA VAL A 3 49.28 36.86 -45.77
C VAL A 3 49.55 35.54 -46.52
N ASN A 4 50.78 35.05 -46.41
CA ASN A 4 51.28 33.86 -47.08
C ASN A 4 50.70 32.57 -46.45
N LEU A 5 49.51 32.18 -46.90
CA LEU A 5 48.76 31.00 -46.43
C LEU A 5 49.24 29.67 -47.05
N LYS A 6 50.56 29.45 -47.16
CA LYS A 6 51.11 28.24 -47.83
C LYS A 6 52.00 27.34 -46.98
N LYS A 7 52.27 27.67 -45.70
CA LYS A 7 53.07 26.81 -44.81
C LYS A 7 52.29 26.06 -43.72
N SER A 8 51.14 26.53 -43.23
CA SER A 8 50.39 25.79 -42.17
C SER A 8 49.54 24.63 -42.71
N MET A 9 49.20 24.62 -44.01
CA MET A 9 48.33 23.60 -44.59
C MET A 9 49.03 22.24 -44.76
N LYS A 10 50.37 22.22 -44.92
CA LYS A 10 51.14 20.96 -44.99
C LYS A 10 51.38 20.33 -43.61
N ALA A 11 51.54 21.15 -42.57
CA ALA A 11 51.65 20.66 -41.20
C ALA A 11 50.29 20.11 -40.74
N PHE A 12 49.19 20.83 -40.99
CA PHE A 12 47.84 20.37 -40.67
C PHE A 12 47.46 19.09 -41.41
N LEU A 13 47.81 18.94 -42.70
CA LEU A 13 47.55 17.69 -43.44
C LEU A 13 48.38 16.50 -42.93
N MET A 14 49.63 16.72 -42.49
CA MET A 14 50.45 15.65 -41.89
C MET A 14 49.94 15.24 -40.51
N THR A 15 49.49 16.19 -39.67
CA THR A 15 48.90 15.87 -38.36
C THR A 15 47.53 15.18 -38.51
N LEU A 16 46.75 15.54 -39.53
CA LEU A 16 45.48 14.87 -39.87
C LEU A 16 45.71 13.45 -40.42
N LEU A 17 46.75 13.23 -41.24
CA LEU A 17 47.11 11.90 -41.75
C LEU A 17 47.69 10.98 -40.67
N SER A 18 48.48 11.52 -39.73
CA SER A 18 48.98 10.77 -38.57
C SER A 18 47.89 10.47 -37.54
N GLY A 19 46.90 11.38 -37.39
CA GLY A 19 45.71 11.15 -36.59
C GLY A 19 44.79 10.08 -37.20
N MET A 20 44.63 10.06 -38.53
CA MET A 20 43.85 9.00 -39.21
C MET A 20 44.51 7.62 -39.14
N PHE A 21 45.84 7.52 -39.12
CA PHE A 21 46.52 6.22 -38.95
C PHE A 21 46.46 5.65 -37.52
N LEU A 22 46.33 6.51 -36.50
CA LEU A 22 46.17 6.09 -35.10
C LEU A 22 44.72 5.65 -34.78
N VAL A 23 43.71 6.23 -35.44
CA VAL A 23 42.30 5.82 -35.27
C VAL A 23 42.01 4.47 -35.95
N VAL A 24 42.71 4.13 -37.03
CA VAL A 24 42.56 2.82 -37.70
C VAL A 24 43.21 1.68 -36.89
N SER A 25 44.19 1.98 -36.02
CA SER A 25 44.85 0.97 -35.17
C SER A 25 44.08 0.64 -33.88
N ALA A 26 43.08 1.46 -33.51
CA ALA A 26 42.25 1.26 -32.31
C ALA A 26 40.91 0.54 -32.57
N SER A 27 40.60 0.22 -33.83
CA SER A 27 39.40 -0.56 -34.21
C SER A 27 39.73 -2.02 -34.59
N ALA A 28 40.93 -2.50 -34.28
CA ALA A 28 41.40 -3.86 -34.55
C ALA A 28 41.41 -4.73 -33.29
N GLN A 29 40.26 -4.81 -32.62
CA GLN A 29 39.87 -5.96 -31.79
C GLN A 29 38.41 -6.34 -32.12
N THR A 30 38.08 -6.41 -33.41
CA THR A 30 36.96 -7.25 -33.82
C THR A 30 37.50 -8.66 -33.94
N GLY A 31 37.43 -9.40 -32.82
CA GLY A 31 37.43 -10.85 -32.87
C GLY A 31 36.44 -11.31 -33.93
N THR A 32 36.76 -12.41 -34.61
CA THR A 32 35.90 -12.97 -35.67
C THR A 32 34.49 -13.15 -35.09
N THR A 33 33.48 -12.45 -35.61
CA THR A 33 32.11 -12.60 -35.12
C THR A 33 31.52 -13.87 -35.71
N ILE A 34 30.94 -14.71 -34.85
CA ILE A 34 30.28 -15.95 -35.25
C ILE A 34 28.83 -15.92 -34.79
N ASN A 35 27.98 -16.64 -35.54
CA ASN A 35 26.61 -16.89 -35.12
C ASN A 35 26.63 -18.08 -34.15
N VAL A 36 26.35 -17.79 -32.89
CA VAL A 36 26.22 -18.79 -31.83
C VAL A 36 24.74 -19.13 -31.70
N ARG A 37 24.42 -20.41 -31.79
CA ARG A 37 23.06 -20.94 -31.56
C ARG A 37 23.09 -21.99 -30.47
N GLY A 38 21.96 -22.25 -29.84
CA GLY A 38 21.93 -23.23 -28.75
C GLY A 38 20.58 -23.34 -28.07
N THR A 39 20.51 -24.19 -27.06
CA THR A 39 19.34 -24.32 -26.18
C THR A 39 19.71 -24.04 -24.73
N VAL A 40 18.77 -23.48 -23.97
CA VAL A 40 18.85 -23.36 -22.52
C VAL A 40 17.78 -24.23 -21.89
N THR A 41 18.19 -25.18 -21.05
CA THR A 41 17.30 -26.11 -20.34
C THR A 41 17.58 -26.10 -18.84
N ASP A 42 16.65 -26.60 -18.05
CA ASP A 42 16.88 -26.88 -16.63
C ASP A 42 17.56 -28.26 -16.42
N MET A 43 17.79 -28.63 -15.15
CA MET A 43 18.31 -29.95 -14.76
C MET A 43 17.36 -31.11 -15.04
N GLY A 44 16.05 -30.84 -15.17
CA GLY A 44 15.02 -31.81 -15.57
C GLY A 44 14.97 -32.04 -17.09
N GLY A 45 15.66 -31.21 -17.87
CA GLY A 45 15.64 -31.21 -19.33
C GLY A 45 14.48 -30.42 -19.93
N GLU A 46 13.74 -29.63 -19.14
CA GLU A 46 12.70 -28.74 -19.65
C GLU A 46 13.32 -27.47 -20.26
N PRO A 47 12.83 -26.99 -21.42
CA PRO A 47 13.32 -25.78 -22.05
C PRO A 47 12.96 -24.54 -21.23
N ILE A 48 13.94 -23.66 -21.02
CA ILE A 48 13.73 -22.41 -20.28
C ILE A 48 13.37 -21.30 -21.28
N ILE A 49 12.11 -20.84 -21.20
CA ILE A 49 11.54 -19.83 -22.10
C ILE A 49 11.81 -18.42 -21.54
N GLY A 50 12.40 -17.54 -22.37
CA GLY A 50 12.71 -16.16 -21.99
C GLY A 50 13.98 -15.96 -21.15
N ALA A 51 14.90 -16.92 -21.12
CA ALA A 51 16.24 -16.75 -20.54
C ALA A 51 17.01 -15.67 -21.31
N ASN A 52 17.63 -14.75 -20.58
CA ASN A 52 18.39 -13.65 -21.14
C ASN A 52 19.84 -14.08 -21.37
N ILE A 53 20.33 -13.95 -22.61
CA ILE A 53 21.71 -14.28 -23.01
C ILE A 53 22.40 -13.00 -23.48
N LEU A 54 23.44 -12.58 -22.76
CA LEU A 54 24.18 -11.35 -23.04
C LEU A 54 25.65 -11.65 -23.33
N VAL A 55 26.25 -10.98 -24.31
CA VAL A 55 27.72 -10.99 -24.47
C VAL A 55 28.32 -10.06 -23.42
N GLN A 56 29.11 -10.63 -22.51
CA GLN A 56 29.69 -9.94 -21.36
C GLN A 56 30.43 -8.66 -21.77
N GLY A 57 30.17 -7.56 -21.07
CA GLY A 57 30.77 -6.24 -21.36
C GLY A 57 30.18 -5.49 -22.55
N THR A 58 29.11 -6.00 -23.17
CA THR A 58 28.40 -5.34 -24.28
C THR A 58 26.89 -5.27 -24.02
N SER A 59 26.16 -4.54 -24.89
CA SER A 59 24.69 -4.55 -24.93
C SER A 59 24.12 -5.55 -25.94
N THR A 60 24.94 -6.45 -26.48
CA THR A 60 24.55 -7.42 -27.50
C THR A 60 24.02 -8.67 -26.81
N GLY A 61 22.71 -8.91 -26.92
CA GLY A 61 22.05 -10.05 -26.29
C GLY A 61 20.80 -10.50 -27.03
N THR A 62 20.25 -11.64 -26.62
CA THR A 62 19.01 -12.23 -27.13
C THR A 62 18.28 -12.94 -25.99
N VAL A 63 17.06 -13.39 -26.25
CA VAL A 63 16.25 -14.20 -25.32
C VAL A 63 15.91 -15.54 -25.94
N THR A 64 15.72 -16.57 -25.12
CA THR A 64 15.28 -17.88 -25.61
C THR A 64 13.82 -17.88 -26.07
N ASP A 65 13.51 -18.69 -27.08
CA ASP A 65 12.17 -18.94 -27.58
C ASP A 65 11.39 -19.99 -26.76
N PHE A 66 10.20 -20.38 -27.23
CA PHE A 66 9.31 -21.35 -26.58
C PHE A 66 9.92 -22.76 -26.42
N ASP A 67 10.87 -23.11 -27.28
CA ASP A 67 11.57 -24.39 -27.24
C ASP A 67 12.95 -24.26 -26.57
N GLY A 68 13.21 -23.10 -25.92
CA GLY A 68 14.45 -22.81 -25.22
C GLY A 68 15.63 -22.47 -26.15
N ASN A 69 15.40 -22.28 -27.45
CA ASN A 69 16.48 -22.00 -28.41
C ASN A 69 16.86 -20.53 -28.42
N PHE A 70 18.13 -20.25 -28.72
CA PHE A 70 18.61 -18.90 -28.98
C PHE A 70 19.54 -18.84 -30.19
N LEU A 71 19.65 -17.63 -30.76
CA LEU A 71 20.60 -17.28 -31.82
C LEU A 71 21.13 -15.87 -31.55
N LEU A 72 22.45 -15.73 -31.47
CA LEU A 72 23.13 -14.47 -31.17
C LEU A 72 24.43 -14.35 -31.97
N GLN A 73 24.73 -13.15 -32.45
CA GLN A 73 26.02 -12.85 -33.05
C GLN A 73 26.97 -12.34 -31.97
N ALA A 74 28.07 -13.06 -31.76
CA ALA A 74 29.03 -12.76 -30.68
C ALA A 74 30.49 -12.92 -31.16
N PRO A 75 31.46 -12.23 -30.54
CA PRO A 75 32.88 -12.47 -30.79
C PRO A 75 33.23 -13.93 -30.50
N ALA A 76 34.04 -14.57 -31.33
CA ALA A 76 34.34 -15.99 -31.18
C ALA A 76 35.13 -16.35 -29.90
N ASP A 77 35.76 -15.36 -29.28
CA ASP A 77 36.42 -15.42 -27.98
C ASP A 77 35.61 -14.77 -26.83
N GLY A 78 34.36 -14.39 -27.10
CA GLY A 78 33.48 -13.76 -26.12
C GLY A 78 32.98 -14.72 -25.03
N VAL A 79 32.42 -14.14 -23.97
CA VAL A 79 31.75 -14.87 -22.88
C VAL A 79 30.26 -14.53 -22.93
N LEU A 80 29.41 -15.55 -22.87
CA LEU A 80 27.97 -15.41 -22.71
C LEU A 80 27.64 -15.43 -21.22
N GLU A 81 26.90 -14.43 -20.77
CA GLU A 81 26.27 -14.39 -19.46
C GLU A 81 24.79 -14.76 -19.65
N ILE A 82 24.36 -15.83 -19.00
CA ILE A 82 22.98 -16.32 -19.09
C ILE A 82 22.31 -16.13 -17.73
N SER A 83 21.14 -15.50 -17.73
CA SER A 83 20.36 -15.24 -16.53
C SER A 83 18.89 -15.53 -16.76
N TYR A 84 18.26 -16.13 -15.74
CA TYR A 84 16.83 -16.33 -15.68
C TYR A 84 16.37 -16.29 -14.22
N ILE A 85 15.17 -15.78 -13.98
CA ILE A 85 14.65 -15.62 -12.61
C ILE A 85 14.49 -17.01 -11.99
N GLY A 86 15.04 -17.21 -10.78
CA GLY A 86 15.02 -18.50 -10.06
C GLY A 86 16.20 -19.44 -10.35
N TYR A 87 17.15 -19.02 -11.19
CA TYR A 87 18.32 -19.81 -11.57
C TYR A 87 19.61 -19.03 -11.33
N GLN A 88 20.71 -19.74 -11.06
CA GLN A 88 22.01 -19.12 -10.88
C GLN A 88 22.53 -18.57 -12.22
N PRO A 89 23.01 -17.31 -12.28
CA PRO A 89 23.65 -16.78 -13.47
C PRO A 89 24.86 -17.63 -13.84
N GLN A 90 24.98 -17.98 -15.12
CA GLN A 90 26.06 -18.81 -15.61
C GLN A 90 26.85 -18.08 -16.71
N GLU A 91 28.17 -18.08 -16.58
CA GLU A 91 29.08 -17.55 -17.59
C GLU A 91 29.66 -18.71 -18.42
N ILE A 92 29.50 -18.63 -19.74
CA ILE A 92 29.99 -19.63 -20.70
C ILE A 92 30.89 -18.96 -21.74
N SER A 93 32.15 -19.36 -21.81
CA SER A 93 33.06 -18.92 -22.87
C SER A 93 32.72 -19.56 -24.21
N ILE A 94 32.63 -18.76 -25.28
CA ILE A 94 32.24 -19.21 -26.63
C ILE A 94 33.32 -20.09 -27.27
N ASN A 95 34.60 -19.79 -27.08
CA ASN A 95 35.73 -20.65 -27.52
C ASN A 95 35.65 -21.14 -29.00
N ASN A 96 35.26 -20.27 -29.94
CA ASN A 96 35.00 -20.60 -31.35
C ASN A 96 33.87 -21.64 -31.61
N GLN A 97 33.02 -21.92 -30.63
CA GLN A 97 31.89 -22.83 -30.78
C GLN A 97 30.68 -22.10 -31.39
N THR A 98 30.09 -22.68 -32.44
CA THR A 98 28.87 -22.17 -33.06
C THR A 98 27.59 -22.77 -32.47
N VAL A 99 27.71 -23.83 -31.66
CA VAL A 99 26.60 -24.48 -30.97
C VAL A 99 26.94 -24.64 -29.49
N ILE A 100 26.13 -24.07 -28.60
CA ILE A 100 26.35 -24.10 -27.15
C ILE A 100 25.03 -24.46 -26.45
N ASN A 101 24.96 -25.62 -25.82
CA ASN A 101 23.80 -26.02 -25.02
C ASN A 101 24.09 -25.79 -23.55
N ILE A 102 23.15 -25.17 -22.85
CA ILE A 102 23.33 -24.65 -21.49
C ILE A 102 22.29 -25.29 -20.60
N ILE A 103 22.73 -25.84 -19.47
CA ILE A 103 21.87 -26.35 -18.42
C ILE A 103 21.99 -25.40 -17.25
N LEU A 104 20.95 -24.61 -16.98
CA LEU A 104 20.93 -23.71 -15.83
C LEU A 104 20.60 -24.51 -14.57
N GLN A 105 21.31 -24.18 -13.49
CA GLN A 105 21.05 -24.73 -12.18
C GLN A 105 20.07 -23.82 -11.45
N GLU A 106 19.04 -24.42 -10.86
CA GLU A 106 18.14 -23.71 -9.95
C GLU A 106 18.94 -23.10 -8.80
N ASP A 107 18.59 -21.87 -8.43
CA ASP A 107 19.20 -21.20 -7.29
C ASP A 107 18.63 -21.81 -6.00
N THR A 108 19.21 -22.94 -5.60
CA THR A 108 18.80 -23.76 -4.43
C THR A 108 19.51 -23.37 -3.15
N GLU A 109 20.31 -22.29 -3.15
CA GLU A 109 20.63 -21.61 -1.90
C GLU A 109 19.34 -20.97 -1.39
N LEU A 110 18.58 -21.75 -0.60
CA LEU A 110 17.70 -21.23 0.41
C LEU A 110 18.55 -20.33 1.30
N LEU A 111 18.67 -19.05 0.95
CA LEU A 111 19.12 -18.02 1.85
C LEU A 111 18.33 -18.24 3.14
N ASP A 112 19.03 -18.39 4.27
CA ASP A 112 18.39 -18.46 5.58
C ASP A 112 17.45 -17.24 5.67
N GLU A 113 16.15 -17.45 5.47
CA GLU A 113 15.19 -16.34 5.42
C GLU A 113 15.24 -15.66 6.80
N LEU A 114 15.84 -14.47 6.83
CA LEU A 114 15.89 -13.65 8.03
C LEU A 114 14.53 -12.99 8.18
N VAL A 115 13.85 -13.32 9.27
CA VAL A 115 12.54 -12.78 9.59
C VAL A 115 12.67 -11.75 10.70
N VAL A 116 12.03 -10.60 10.53
CA VAL A 116 12.02 -9.52 11.53
C VAL A 116 11.04 -9.89 12.64
N ILE A 117 11.54 -10.17 13.84
CA ILE A 117 10.74 -10.44 15.04
C ILE A 117 10.87 -9.30 16.05
N GLY A 118 10.06 -8.26 15.85
CA GLY A 118 10.14 -7.09 16.71
C GLY A 118 11.41 -6.28 16.44
N TYR A 119 12.27 -6.22 17.46
CA TYR A 119 13.52 -5.44 17.48
C TYR A 119 14.76 -6.23 17.00
N GLY A 120 14.58 -7.42 16.43
CA GLY A 120 15.69 -8.22 15.92
C GLY A 120 15.29 -9.05 14.71
N THR A 121 16.29 -9.62 14.04
CA THR A 121 16.11 -10.61 12.98
C THR A 121 16.51 -11.98 13.50
N VAL A 122 15.71 -13.00 13.19
CA VAL A 122 16.07 -14.40 13.44
C VAL A 122 15.96 -15.16 12.13
N ARG A 123 16.75 -16.23 11.99
CA ARG A 123 16.51 -17.20 10.93
C ARG A 123 15.15 -17.82 11.19
N LYS A 124 14.37 -18.03 10.13
CA LYS A 124 13.04 -18.64 10.21
C LYS A 124 13.04 -19.95 11.02
N ASP A 125 14.08 -20.77 10.87
CA ASP A 125 14.23 -22.05 11.56
C ASP A 125 14.60 -21.91 13.05
N ASP A 126 15.18 -20.77 13.45
CA ASP A 126 15.53 -20.46 14.84
C ASP A 126 14.34 -19.85 15.62
N ALA A 127 13.21 -19.61 14.96
CA ALA A 127 12.05 -18.97 15.58
C ALA A 127 11.22 -19.97 16.41
N THR A 128 11.16 -19.77 17.73
CA THR A 128 10.38 -20.62 18.66
C THR A 128 8.86 -20.34 18.67
N GLY A 129 8.41 -19.27 18.01
CA GLY A 129 6.99 -18.89 17.91
C GLY A 129 6.46 -18.94 16.49
N SER A 130 5.13 -18.99 16.30
CA SER A 130 4.53 -18.94 14.97
C SER A 130 4.69 -17.56 14.34
N VAL A 131 5.65 -17.49 13.43
CA VAL A 131 5.95 -16.34 12.59
C VAL A 131 5.84 -16.75 11.13
N VAL A 132 5.15 -15.95 10.32
CA VAL A 132 5.06 -16.16 8.87
C VAL A 132 5.54 -14.91 8.17
N ALA A 133 6.60 -15.04 7.38
CA ALA A 133 7.01 -14.02 6.42
C ALA A 133 6.34 -14.30 5.08
N VAL A 134 5.81 -13.26 4.45
CA VAL A 134 5.28 -13.27 3.09
C VAL A 134 6.07 -12.25 2.29
N ASP A 135 6.77 -12.73 1.28
CA ASP A 135 7.48 -11.88 0.33
C ASP A 135 6.46 -11.19 -0.59
N ALA A 136 6.38 -9.87 -0.51
CA ALA A 136 5.45 -9.08 -1.30
C ALA A 136 5.79 -9.10 -2.79
N THR A 137 7.06 -9.36 -3.16
CA THR A 137 7.51 -9.40 -4.55
C THR A 137 7.03 -10.64 -5.29
N SER A 138 6.73 -11.71 -4.56
CA SER A 138 6.21 -12.97 -5.12
C SER A 138 4.69 -12.95 -5.38
N ILE A 139 3.97 -11.95 -4.85
CA ILE A 139 2.50 -11.90 -4.89
C ILE A 139 2.04 -11.29 -6.22
N ASN A 140 1.72 -12.16 -7.18
CA ASN A 140 1.17 -11.73 -8.47
C ASN A 140 -0.37 -11.70 -8.46
N ARG A 141 -0.96 -10.63 -7.88
CA ARG A 141 -2.43 -10.48 -7.77
C ARG A 141 -3.08 -9.48 -8.72
N GLY A 142 -2.39 -9.03 -9.76
CA GLY A 142 -2.89 -7.93 -10.58
C GLY A 142 -2.87 -6.62 -9.79
N LEU A 143 -3.95 -5.83 -9.85
CA LEU A 143 -4.01 -4.51 -9.21
C LEU A 143 -4.37 -4.62 -7.72
N ALA A 144 -3.35 -4.73 -6.87
CA ALA A 144 -3.48 -4.56 -5.42
C ALA A 144 -3.22 -3.08 -5.08
N THR A 145 -4.29 -2.32 -4.87
CA THR A 145 -4.24 -0.88 -4.54
C THR A 145 -4.01 -0.63 -3.05
N SER A 146 -4.21 -1.64 -2.19
CA SER A 146 -3.89 -1.59 -0.77
C SER A 146 -2.93 -2.72 -0.33
N PRO A 147 -2.11 -2.51 0.72
CA PRO A 147 -1.32 -3.58 1.33
C PRO A 147 -2.16 -4.74 1.87
N SER A 148 -3.41 -4.48 2.25
CA SER A 148 -4.30 -5.51 2.79
C SER A 148 -4.70 -6.55 1.73
N ASP A 149 -4.82 -6.14 0.47
CA ASP A 149 -5.16 -7.03 -0.66
C ASP A 149 -4.06 -8.05 -0.95
N LEU A 150 -2.81 -7.65 -0.72
CA LEU A 150 -1.65 -8.54 -0.85
C LEU A 150 -1.71 -9.67 0.18
N LEU A 151 -2.17 -9.39 1.40
CA LEU A 151 -2.21 -10.36 2.50
C LEU A 151 -3.36 -11.36 2.43
N ALA A 152 -4.47 -11.01 1.77
CA ALA A 152 -5.68 -11.83 1.79
C ALA A 152 -5.38 -13.26 1.32
N GLY A 153 -5.67 -14.29 2.12
CA GLY A 153 -5.45 -15.69 1.72
C GLY A 153 -3.98 -16.14 1.53
N GLN A 154 -2.99 -15.30 1.85
CA GLN A 154 -1.56 -15.71 1.83
C GLN A 154 -1.15 -16.43 3.11
N VAL A 155 -1.85 -16.19 4.22
CA VAL A 155 -1.44 -16.66 5.55
C VAL A 155 -2.56 -17.47 6.21
N ALA A 156 -2.27 -18.71 6.59
CA ALA A 156 -3.20 -19.53 7.35
C ALA A 156 -3.52 -18.88 8.72
N GLY A 157 -4.81 -18.81 9.06
CA GLY A 157 -5.30 -18.17 10.28
C GLY A 157 -5.37 -16.65 10.23
N LEU A 158 -5.08 -16.03 9.08
CA LEU A 158 -5.32 -14.62 8.82
C LEU A 158 -6.62 -14.48 8.02
N SER A 159 -7.60 -13.76 8.56
CA SER A 159 -8.82 -13.39 7.85
C SER A 159 -8.71 -11.93 7.44
N VAL A 160 -8.79 -11.67 6.14
CA VAL A 160 -8.84 -10.33 5.57
C VAL A 160 -10.21 -10.20 4.90
N VAL A 161 -11.06 -9.35 5.46
CA VAL A 161 -12.41 -9.12 4.94
C VAL A 161 -12.47 -7.67 4.45
N SER A 162 -12.54 -7.51 3.12
CA SER A 162 -12.72 -6.19 2.51
C SER A 162 -14.07 -5.59 2.93
N ALA A 163 -14.09 -4.29 3.26
CA ALA A 163 -15.30 -3.56 3.62
C ALA A 163 -16.20 -3.22 2.41
N GLY A 164 -15.77 -3.51 1.17
CA GLY A 164 -16.58 -3.31 -0.03
C GLY A 164 -15.76 -3.10 -1.30
N GLY A 165 -16.43 -2.70 -2.38
CA GLY A 165 -15.80 -2.40 -3.68
C GLY A 165 -15.48 -0.92 -3.91
N ALA A 166 -15.47 -0.10 -2.86
CA ALA A 166 -15.15 1.32 -2.98
C ALA A 166 -13.62 1.52 -3.11
N PRO A 167 -13.15 2.48 -3.93
CA PRO A 167 -11.74 2.86 -3.99
C PRO A 167 -11.14 3.12 -2.60
N GLY A 168 -9.94 2.58 -2.37
CA GLY A 168 -9.25 2.69 -1.08
C GLY A 168 -9.92 2.03 0.13
N SER A 169 -11.00 1.28 -0.06
CA SER A 169 -11.74 0.68 1.06
C SER A 169 -10.84 -0.13 2.00
N SER A 170 -11.03 0.05 3.31
CA SER A 170 -10.29 -0.73 4.31
C SER A 170 -10.69 -2.19 4.29
N SER A 171 -9.73 -3.03 4.67
CA SER A 171 -10.00 -4.42 5.02
C SER A 171 -9.91 -4.59 6.53
N SER A 172 -10.89 -5.29 7.11
CA SER A 172 -10.76 -5.80 8.48
C SER A 172 -9.81 -6.98 8.45
N ILE A 173 -8.68 -6.84 9.15
CA ILE A 173 -7.67 -7.90 9.27
C ILE A 173 -7.78 -8.51 10.66
N ARG A 174 -7.91 -9.84 10.73
CA ARG A 174 -7.98 -10.59 11.99
C ARG A 174 -7.00 -11.75 11.99
N ILE A 175 -6.19 -11.84 13.05
CA ILE A 175 -5.29 -12.98 13.27
C ILE A 175 -5.95 -13.91 14.28
N ARG A 176 -6.24 -15.15 13.85
CA ARG A 176 -6.87 -16.21 14.65
C ARG A 176 -8.26 -15.87 15.23
N GLY A 177 -9.03 -15.03 14.54
CA GLY A 177 -10.42 -14.69 14.89
C GLY A 177 -10.55 -13.46 15.80
N GLY A 178 -11.73 -13.27 16.41
CA GLY A 178 -11.97 -12.18 17.35
C GLY A 178 -11.71 -12.63 18.79
N SER A 179 -10.83 -11.92 19.50
CA SER A 179 -10.42 -12.20 20.88
C SER A 179 -11.28 -11.45 21.92
N SER A 180 -11.99 -10.40 21.49
CA SER A 180 -12.75 -9.50 22.35
C SER A 180 -14.14 -9.21 21.81
N MET A 181 -15.10 -9.07 22.74
CA MET A 181 -16.49 -8.68 22.44
C MET A 181 -16.69 -7.15 22.42
N SER A 182 -15.82 -6.38 23.09
CA SER A 182 -16.00 -4.94 23.30
C SER A 182 -14.77 -4.09 23.02
N ALA A 183 -13.58 -4.70 22.90
CA ALA A 183 -12.36 -4.01 22.50
C ALA A 183 -12.07 -4.25 21.01
N SER A 184 -11.19 -3.45 20.41
CA SER A 184 -10.74 -3.69 19.04
C SER A 184 -10.07 -5.06 18.92
N ASN A 185 -10.36 -5.74 17.81
CA ASN A 185 -9.77 -7.02 17.42
C ASN A 185 -8.73 -6.85 16.31
N ASP A 186 -8.37 -5.60 15.96
CA ASP A 186 -7.39 -5.33 14.92
C ASP A 186 -5.97 -5.63 15.43
N PRO A 187 -5.10 -6.21 14.60
CA PRO A 187 -3.71 -6.46 14.96
C PRO A 187 -2.93 -5.15 15.08
N LEU A 188 -1.84 -5.16 15.85
CA LEU A 188 -0.89 -4.05 15.82
C LEU A 188 -0.15 -4.06 14.49
N ILE A 189 -0.02 -2.89 13.86
CA ILE A 189 0.73 -2.75 12.61
C ILE A 189 1.98 -1.93 12.87
N VAL A 190 3.12 -2.43 12.37
CA VAL A 190 4.43 -1.79 12.52
C VAL A 190 5.04 -1.63 11.14
N ILE A 191 5.38 -0.40 10.76
CA ILE A 191 5.99 -0.09 9.46
C ILE A 191 7.42 0.37 9.71
N ASP A 192 8.40 -0.37 9.19
CA ASP A 192 9.84 -0.07 9.36
C ASP A 192 10.25 0.25 10.82
N GLY A 193 9.59 -0.39 11.80
CA GLY A 193 9.84 -0.20 13.23
C GLY A 193 8.98 0.87 13.91
N VAL A 194 8.05 1.52 13.22
CA VAL A 194 7.10 2.49 13.79
C VAL A 194 5.73 1.83 13.95
N PRO A 195 5.21 1.63 15.19
CA PRO A 195 3.85 1.18 15.40
C PRO A 195 2.88 2.29 15.01
N VAL A 196 2.08 2.04 13.97
CA VAL A 196 1.06 2.98 13.52
C VAL A 196 -0.22 2.83 14.33
N ASP A 197 -0.95 3.93 14.48
CA ASP A 197 -2.26 3.89 15.08
C ASP A 197 -3.32 3.52 14.03
N ASN A 198 -3.70 2.26 14.00
CA ASN A 198 -4.81 1.72 13.22
C ASN A 198 -6.08 1.51 14.05
N ALA A 199 -6.05 1.81 15.36
CA ALA A 199 -7.20 1.64 16.26
C ALA A 199 -8.16 2.83 16.22
N THR A 200 -7.66 4.02 15.84
CA THR A 200 -8.50 5.18 15.53
C THR A 200 -8.32 5.59 14.07
N SER A 201 -9.41 5.56 13.30
CA SER A 201 -9.41 5.90 11.88
C SER A 201 -8.96 7.35 11.65
N ILE A 202 -8.27 7.59 10.55
CA ILE A 202 -8.01 8.95 10.07
C ILE A 202 -9.28 9.41 9.34
N SER A 203 -9.89 10.51 9.78
CA SER A 203 -11.08 11.07 9.11
C SER A 203 -10.79 11.31 7.63
N GLY A 204 -11.80 11.12 6.77
CA GLY A 204 -11.65 11.29 5.33
C GLY A 204 -10.68 10.32 4.65
N MET A 205 -10.21 9.26 5.33
CA MET A 205 -9.41 8.20 4.73
C MET A 205 -10.13 6.85 4.87
N ALA A 206 -10.21 6.09 3.78
CA ALA A 206 -10.88 4.81 3.75
C ALA A 206 -10.10 3.69 4.46
N ASP A 207 -8.76 3.70 4.40
CA ASP A 207 -7.89 2.71 5.04
C ASP A 207 -6.58 3.31 5.56
N PRO A 208 -6.24 3.21 6.86
CA PRO A 208 -4.94 3.65 7.38
C PRO A 208 -3.74 2.84 6.86
N LEU A 209 -3.93 1.70 6.17
CA LEU A 209 -2.85 0.98 5.49
C LEU A 209 -2.66 1.39 4.03
N SER A 210 -3.62 2.08 3.42
CA SER A 210 -3.52 2.61 2.06
C SER A 210 -2.42 3.68 1.89
N THR A 211 -1.68 3.96 2.96
CA THR A 211 -0.63 4.98 3.04
C THR A 211 0.72 4.51 2.52
N ILE A 212 0.88 3.20 2.30
CA ILE A 212 2.11 2.61 1.76
C ILE A 212 1.83 2.15 0.33
N ASN A 213 2.71 2.54 -0.60
CA ASN A 213 2.68 1.98 -1.94
C ASN A 213 3.06 0.50 -1.88
N THR A 214 2.21 -0.37 -2.42
CA THR A 214 2.42 -1.82 -2.44
C THR A 214 3.74 -2.22 -3.11
N ASN A 215 4.18 -1.48 -4.13
CA ASN A 215 5.44 -1.71 -4.84
C ASN A 215 6.69 -1.44 -3.99
N ASP A 216 6.55 -0.68 -2.89
CA ASP A 216 7.64 -0.38 -1.96
C ASP A 216 7.76 -1.39 -0.83
N ILE A 217 6.78 -2.29 -0.67
CA ILE A 217 6.82 -3.33 0.35
C ILE A 217 7.75 -4.45 -0.10
N GLU A 218 8.62 -4.87 0.81
CA GLU A 218 9.51 -6.02 0.61
C GLU A 218 8.88 -7.25 1.25
N THR A 219 8.55 -7.18 2.53
CA THR A 219 7.99 -8.32 3.27
C THR A 219 6.89 -7.89 4.23
N PHE A 220 5.92 -8.79 4.39
CA PHE A 220 5.00 -8.80 5.52
C PHE A 220 5.40 -9.91 6.48
N THR A 221 5.71 -9.56 7.73
CA THR A 221 5.93 -10.54 8.79
C THR A 221 4.76 -10.54 9.76
N ILE A 222 4.09 -11.68 9.89
CA ILE A 222 2.91 -11.84 10.73
C ILE A 222 3.31 -12.64 11.98
N LEU A 223 3.19 -12.01 13.14
CA LEU A 223 3.39 -12.63 14.45
C LEU A 223 2.03 -13.08 15.00
N LYS A 224 1.83 -14.39 15.14
CA LYS A 224 0.52 -14.97 15.51
C LYS A 224 0.43 -15.45 16.95
N ASP A 225 1.57 -15.73 17.57
CA ASP A 225 1.65 -16.31 18.91
C ASP A 225 2.09 -15.29 19.95
N ALA A 226 1.60 -15.51 21.17
CA ALA A 226 1.96 -14.70 22.34
C ALA A 226 3.48 -14.61 22.56
N SER A 227 4.25 -15.66 22.25
CA SER A 227 5.71 -15.63 22.41
C SER A 227 6.41 -14.70 21.43
N ALA A 228 5.92 -14.65 20.18
CA ALA A 228 6.45 -13.76 19.15
C ALA A 228 5.98 -12.31 19.37
N THR A 229 4.74 -12.12 19.84
CA THR A 229 4.12 -10.80 20.02
C THR A 229 4.43 -10.15 21.36
N ALA A 230 4.87 -10.91 22.38
CA ALA A 230 5.15 -10.42 23.73
C ALA A 230 6.08 -9.21 23.79
N ILE A 231 7.00 -9.09 22.82
CA ILE A 231 7.92 -7.94 22.75
C ILE A 231 7.20 -6.61 22.47
N TYR A 232 6.02 -6.64 21.85
CA TYR A 232 5.16 -5.48 21.58
C TYR A 232 4.09 -5.25 22.65
N GLY A 233 4.01 -6.12 23.65
CA GLY A 233 3.21 -5.94 24.85
C GLY A 233 1.70 -6.11 24.65
N SER A 234 0.94 -5.47 25.53
CA SER A 234 -0.52 -5.61 25.64
C SER A 234 -1.30 -5.34 24.34
N ARG A 235 -0.78 -4.42 23.51
CA ARG A 235 -1.38 -4.06 22.20
C ARG A 235 -1.23 -5.14 21.13
N ALA A 236 -0.37 -6.12 21.37
CA ALA A 236 -0.05 -7.20 20.46
C ALA A 236 -0.87 -8.48 20.72
N SER A 237 -1.88 -8.39 21.59
CA SER A 237 -2.79 -9.47 21.97
C SER A 237 -3.60 -10.01 20.78
N ASN A 238 -3.88 -9.18 19.78
CA ASN A 238 -4.53 -9.56 18.52
C ASN A 238 -3.53 -9.96 17.41
N GLY A 239 -2.25 -10.14 17.75
CA GLY A 239 -1.17 -10.37 16.80
C GLY A 239 -0.55 -9.08 16.27
N VAL A 240 0.55 -9.23 15.52
CA VAL A 240 1.30 -8.10 14.94
C VAL A 240 1.58 -8.36 13.47
N ILE A 241 1.43 -7.32 12.65
CA ILE A 241 1.86 -7.31 11.24
C ILE A 241 2.98 -6.29 11.11
N ILE A 242 4.18 -6.79 10.81
CA ILE A 242 5.35 -5.96 10.53
C ILE A 242 5.47 -5.84 9.01
N ILE A 243 5.52 -4.61 8.52
CA ILE A 243 5.73 -4.28 7.12
C ILE A 243 7.15 -3.73 7.01
N THR A 244 7.99 -4.41 6.23
CA THR A 244 9.34 -3.95 5.89
C THR A 244 9.32 -3.42 4.47
N THR A 245 9.83 -2.22 4.27
CA THR A 245 9.96 -1.64 2.93
C THR A 245 11.33 -1.88 2.32
N LYS A 246 11.34 -1.94 0.98
CA LYS A 246 12.53 -2.17 0.17
C LYS A 246 13.61 -1.16 0.51
N ARG A 247 14.85 -1.65 0.65
CA ARG A 247 16.01 -0.84 1.02
C ARG A 247 16.97 -0.64 -0.15
N GLY A 248 17.79 0.40 -0.03
CA GLY A 248 18.92 0.62 -0.94
C GLY A 248 19.98 -0.46 -0.74
N HIS A 249 20.52 -0.98 -1.84
CA HIS A 249 21.66 -1.90 -1.82
C HIS A 249 22.90 -1.19 -2.37
N SER A 250 24.07 -1.52 -1.83
CA SER A 250 25.34 -1.06 -2.38
C SER A 250 25.50 -1.54 -3.81
N GLY A 251 25.85 -0.64 -4.72
CA GLY A 251 26.03 -0.99 -6.13
C GLY A 251 25.65 0.11 -7.10
N LYS A 252 25.55 -0.27 -8.37
CA LYS A 252 25.16 0.63 -9.46
C LYS A 252 23.73 1.14 -9.23
N VAL A 253 23.49 2.36 -9.70
CA VAL A 253 22.14 2.93 -9.69
C VAL A 253 21.22 2.07 -10.55
N GLN A 254 20.15 1.58 -9.94
CA GLN A 254 19.06 0.87 -10.58
C GLN A 254 17.84 1.77 -10.57
N VAL A 255 17.16 1.86 -11.71
CA VAL A 255 15.92 2.61 -11.85
C VAL A 255 14.85 1.63 -12.33
N SER A 256 13.72 1.60 -11.62
CA SER A 256 12.59 0.73 -11.94
C SER A 256 11.33 1.58 -12.11
N TYR A 257 10.57 1.29 -13.15
CA TYR A 257 9.26 1.86 -13.39
C TYR A 257 8.24 0.73 -13.51
N ASN A 258 7.16 0.83 -12.75
CA ASN A 258 6.03 -0.09 -12.79
C ASN A 258 4.77 0.71 -13.12
N GLY A 259 3.96 0.19 -14.04
CA GLY A 259 2.73 0.83 -14.49
C GLY A 259 1.64 -0.20 -14.72
N ASN A 260 0.47 0.03 -14.12
CA ASN A 260 -0.67 -0.86 -14.19
C ASN A 260 -1.91 -0.10 -14.63
N VAL A 261 -2.74 -0.74 -15.46
CA VAL A 261 -4.05 -0.23 -15.87
C VAL A 261 -5.07 -1.32 -15.61
N SER A 262 -6.20 -0.99 -14.99
CA SER A 262 -7.33 -1.91 -14.80
C SER A 262 -8.62 -1.32 -15.35
N VAL A 263 -9.51 -2.23 -15.72
CA VAL A 263 -10.89 -1.93 -16.08
C VAL A 263 -11.79 -2.71 -15.14
N SER A 264 -12.52 -1.99 -14.29
CA SER A 264 -13.46 -2.55 -13.31
C SER A 264 -14.88 -2.43 -13.84
N THR A 265 -15.63 -3.53 -13.75
CA THR A 265 -17.02 -3.63 -14.19
C THR A 265 -17.86 -4.30 -13.11
N LYS A 266 -19.16 -4.04 -13.10
CA LYS A 266 -20.08 -4.70 -12.16
C LYS A 266 -20.15 -6.20 -12.46
N THR A 267 -20.05 -7.02 -11.41
CA THR A 267 -20.13 -8.49 -11.54
C THR A 267 -21.57 -8.99 -11.69
N GLY A 268 -22.55 -8.25 -11.17
CA GLY A 268 -23.98 -8.59 -11.22
C GLY A 268 -24.86 -7.46 -10.71
N ILE A 269 -26.16 -7.65 -10.77
CA ILE A 269 -27.21 -6.73 -10.27
C ILE A 269 -28.20 -7.51 -9.40
N VAL A 270 -28.97 -6.79 -8.59
CA VAL A 270 -30.11 -7.38 -7.88
C VAL A 270 -31.27 -7.54 -8.85
N ASP A 271 -31.88 -8.72 -8.89
CA ASP A 271 -33.07 -8.96 -9.71
C ASP A 271 -34.26 -8.18 -9.12
N VAL A 272 -34.70 -7.13 -9.83
CA VAL A 272 -35.85 -6.29 -9.50
C VAL A 272 -36.86 -6.31 -10.63
N MET A 273 -38.12 -5.95 -10.36
CA MET A 273 -39.12 -5.82 -11.41
C MET A 273 -38.68 -4.72 -12.40
N ASP A 274 -38.69 -5.04 -13.70
CA ASP A 274 -38.60 -4.01 -14.72
C ASP A 274 -39.88 -3.15 -14.75
N ALA A 275 -39.83 -2.04 -15.48
CA ALA A 275 -40.93 -1.09 -15.52
C ALA A 275 -42.25 -1.71 -16.01
N THR A 276 -42.20 -2.61 -16.99
CA THR A 276 -43.39 -3.25 -17.54
C THR A 276 -44.00 -4.23 -16.54
N THR A 277 -43.19 -5.09 -15.94
CA THR A 277 -43.60 -6.03 -14.90
C THR A 277 -44.17 -5.28 -13.69
N PHE A 278 -43.56 -4.17 -13.29
CA PHE A 278 -44.05 -3.34 -12.20
C PHE A 278 -45.40 -2.69 -12.51
N ARG A 279 -45.59 -2.13 -13.72
CA ARG A 279 -46.89 -1.59 -14.16
C ARG A 279 -47.97 -2.66 -14.14
N ASP A 280 -47.69 -3.82 -14.74
CA ASP A 280 -48.62 -4.94 -14.79
C ASP A 280 -48.99 -5.42 -13.39
N TYR A 281 -48.01 -5.54 -12.49
CA TYR A 281 -48.24 -5.89 -11.10
C TYR A 281 -49.19 -4.90 -10.41
N VAL A 282 -48.95 -3.59 -10.55
CA VAL A 282 -49.78 -2.54 -9.95
C VAL A 282 -51.20 -2.56 -10.53
N VAL A 283 -51.35 -2.62 -11.85
CA VAL A 283 -52.66 -2.65 -12.52
C VAL A 283 -53.45 -3.91 -12.14
N ASN A 284 -52.81 -5.07 -12.11
CA ASN A 284 -53.47 -6.33 -11.75
C ASN A 284 -53.85 -6.39 -10.27
N SER A 285 -53.08 -5.74 -9.39
CA SER A 285 -53.32 -5.78 -7.93
C SER A 285 -54.34 -4.73 -7.48
N PHE A 286 -54.33 -3.54 -8.08
CA PHE A 286 -55.14 -2.39 -7.63
C PHE A 286 -56.23 -1.98 -8.62
N GLY A 287 -56.17 -2.44 -9.87
CA GLY A 287 -57.08 -2.06 -10.96
C GLY A 287 -56.56 -0.88 -11.78
N ALA A 288 -56.93 -0.83 -13.07
CA ALA A 288 -56.45 0.18 -14.01
C ALA A 288 -56.90 1.62 -13.66
N ASP A 289 -58.07 1.77 -13.03
CA ASP A 289 -58.62 3.07 -12.62
C ASP A 289 -58.20 3.49 -11.19
N SER A 290 -57.26 2.76 -10.57
CA SER A 290 -56.79 3.04 -9.21
C SER A 290 -55.85 4.26 -9.13
N GLN A 291 -55.72 4.85 -7.95
CA GLN A 291 -54.76 5.94 -7.70
C GLN A 291 -53.31 5.47 -7.91
N GLN A 292 -53.01 4.22 -7.59
CA GLN A 292 -51.70 3.60 -7.78
C GLN A 292 -51.37 3.48 -9.27
N ALA A 293 -52.33 3.02 -10.09
CA ALA A 293 -52.14 2.94 -11.53
C ALA A 293 -51.96 4.33 -12.17
N ALA A 294 -52.70 5.34 -11.69
CA ALA A 294 -52.56 6.73 -12.16
C ALA A 294 -51.24 7.40 -11.75
N ALA A 295 -50.57 6.88 -10.71
CA ALA A 295 -49.27 7.38 -10.25
C ALA A 295 -48.09 6.79 -11.05
N LEU A 296 -48.30 5.76 -11.87
CA LEU A 296 -47.23 5.15 -12.69
C LEU A 296 -46.77 6.11 -13.79
N GLY A 297 -45.47 6.10 -14.06
CA GLY A 297 -44.90 6.81 -15.21
C GLY A 297 -44.88 5.96 -16.48
N ASN A 298 -44.47 6.60 -17.58
CA ASN A 298 -44.35 5.99 -18.90
C ASN A 298 -42.89 5.63 -19.26
N SER A 299 -41.96 5.79 -18.33
CA SER A 299 -40.54 5.50 -18.55
C SER A 299 -40.21 4.04 -18.27
N GLU A 300 -39.05 3.61 -18.73
CA GLU A 300 -38.48 2.30 -18.43
C GLU A 300 -37.03 2.51 -17.97
N THR A 301 -36.86 2.84 -16.70
CA THR A 301 -35.57 3.21 -16.14
C THR A 301 -35.01 2.06 -15.31
N ASN A 302 -33.84 1.58 -15.70
CA ASN A 302 -33.05 0.67 -14.87
C ASN A 302 -32.13 1.49 -13.96
N TRP A 303 -32.59 1.78 -12.75
CA TRP A 303 -31.84 2.59 -11.80
C TRP A 303 -30.48 2.02 -11.43
N GLN A 304 -30.30 0.70 -11.46
CA GLN A 304 -28.99 0.08 -11.22
C GLN A 304 -28.01 0.36 -12.36
N ASP A 305 -28.46 0.49 -13.60
CA ASP A 305 -27.60 0.89 -14.73
C ASP A 305 -27.18 2.36 -14.64
N GLU A 306 -28.04 3.22 -14.08
CA GLU A 306 -27.78 4.65 -13.98
C GLU A 306 -26.73 4.99 -12.92
N ILE A 307 -26.66 4.25 -11.82
CA ILE A 307 -25.71 4.54 -10.72
C ILE A 307 -24.31 3.94 -10.95
N TYR A 308 -24.18 2.93 -11.80
CA TYR A 308 -22.91 2.25 -12.06
C TYR A 308 -22.24 2.72 -13.35
N ARG A 309 -20.93 2.55 -13.43
CA ARG A 309 -20.08 2.80 -14.60
C ARG A 309 -19.01 1.73 -14.72
N THR A 310 -18.52 1.52 -15.94
CA THR A 310 -17.20 0.90 -16.14
C THR A 310 -16.14 1.90 -15.70
N ALA A 311 -15.27 1.49 -14.79
CA ALA A 311 -14.25 2.34 -14.20
C ALA A 311 -12.85 1.93 -14.69
N VAL A 312 -12.03 2.91 -15.07
CA VAL A 312 -10.63 2.68 -15.45
C VAL A 312 -9.75 3.26 -14.36
N SER A 313 -8.82 2.47 -13.86
CA SER A 313 -7.87 2.88 -12.81
C SER A 313 -6.44 2.66 -13.28
N THR A 314 -5.53 3.51 -12.79
CA THR A 314 -4.11 3.47 -13.15
C THR A 314 -3.24 3.56 -11.91
N ASP A 315 -2.14 2.81 -11.88
CA ASP A 315 -1.12 2.91 -10.85
C ASP A 315 0.25 3.03 -11.49
N HIS A 316 1.05 3.98 -11.02
CA HIS A 316 2.39 4.24 -11.52
C HIS A 316 3.35 4.34 -10.34
N ASN A 317 4.49 3.66 -10.42
CA ASN A 317 5.55 3.73 -9.44
C ASN A 317 6.90 3.87 -10.14
N LEU A 318 7.67 4.89 -9.76
CA LEU A 318 9.04 5.09 -10.19
C LEU A 318 9.94 5.01 -8.96
N SER A 319 10.98 4.18 -9.02
CA SER A 319 11.96 4.06 -7.96
C SER A 319 13.38 4.08 -8.48
N ALA A 320 14.28 4.62 -7.67
CA ALA A 320 15.71 4.60 -7.89
C ALA A 320 16.41 4.13 -6.62
N SER A 321 17.34 3.20 -6.77
CA SER A 321 18.16 2.69 -5.67
C SER A 321 19.61 2.57 -6.09
N GLY A 322 20.53 2.68 -5.15
CA GLY A 322 21.96 2.48 -5.37
C GLY A 322 22.73 2.96 -4.16
N SER A 323 23.99 3.33 -4.36
CA SER A 323 24.81 3.94 -3.31
C SER A 323 25.53 5.19 -3.81
N VAL A 324 25.53 6.24 -2.98
CA VAL A 324 26.38 7.41 -3.21
C VAL A 324 27.75 7.10 -2.61
N GLY A 325 28.70 6.78 -3.48
CA GLY A 325 29.99 6.22 -3.06
C GLY A 325 29.80 4.85 -2.39
N GLU A 326 30.68 4.49 -1.47
CA GLU A 326 30.59 3.25 -0.70
C GLU A 326 29.85 3.41 0.65
N VAL A 327 29.43 4.64 0.98
CA VAL A 327 29.04 5.02 2.35
C VAL A 327 27.54 5.27 2.54
N LEU A 328 26.77 5.47 1.47
CA LEU A 328 25.37 5.84 1.57
C LEU A 328 24.50 5.09 0.54
N PRO A 329 24.11 3.84 0.87
CA PRO A 329 23.02 3.18 0.17
C PRO A 329 21.72 3.96 0.35
N TYR A 330 20.97 4.10 -0.74
CA TYR A 330 19.71 4.82 -0.77
C TYR A 330 18.67 4.09 -1.64
N ARG A 331 17.40 4.33 -1.32
CA ARG A 331 16.27 4.08 -2.21
C ARG A 331 15.28 5.22 -2.10
N VAL A 332 14.87 5.75 -3.24
CA VAL A 332 13.82 6.76 -3.35
C VAL A 332 12.75 6.24 -4.29
N SER A 333 11.49 6.39 -3.93
CA SER A 333 10.37 6.05 -4.79
C SER A 333 9.29 7.12 -4.73
N VAL A 334 8.62 7.29 -5.87
CA VAL A 334 7.42 8.11 -6.02
C VAL A 334 6.36 7.27 -6.71
N GLY A 335 5.12 7.39 -6.24
CA GLY A 335 4.00 6.68 -6.83
C GLY A 335 2.77 7.54 -6.97
N TYR A 336 1.99 7.26 -8.00
CA TYR A 336 0.70 7.87 -8.27
C TYR A 336 -0.33 6.78 -8.58
N THR A 337 -1.36 6.69 -7.74
CA THR A 337 -2.51 5.82 -7.93
C THR A 337 -3.74 6.68 -8.22
N ASN A 338 -4.48 6.35 -9.27
CA ASN A 338 -5.82 6.86 -9.53
C ASN A 338 -6.79 5.68 -9.61
N GLU A 339 -7.60 5.51 -8.58
CA GLU A 339 -8.55 4.42 -8.42
C GLU A 339 -9.98 4.94 -8.57
N ASN A 340 -10.65 4.51 -9.63
CA ASN A 340 -12.04 4.86 -9.93
C ASN A 340 -12.98 3.75 -9.47
N GLY A 341 -14.04 4.12 -8.76
CA GLY A 341 -15.09 3.19 -8.35
C GLY A 341 -16.11 2.95 -9.47
N ILE A 342 -16.68 1.73 -9.49
CA ILE A 342 -17.79 1.41 -10.40
C ILE A 342 -19.08 2.13 -10.01
N LEU A 343 -19.28 2.46 -8.73
CA LEU A 343 -20.32 3.41 -8.34
C LEU A 343 -19.89 4.79 -8.83
N ARG A 344 -20.78 5.49 -9.54
CA ARG A 344 -20.48 6.82 -10.08
C ARG A 344 -20.01 7.75 -8.95
N THR A 345 -19.26 8.77 -9.38
CA THR A 345 -18.63 9.80 -8.54
C THR A 345 -17.54 9.33 -7.59
N SER A 346 -17.48 8.04 -7.23
CA SER A 346 -16.44 7.51 -6.36
C SER A 346 -15.05 7.50 -7.02
N ASN A 347 -14.07 8.07 -6.34
CA ASN A 347 -12.69 8.17 -6.80
C ASN A 347 -11.71 8.35 -5.62
N LEU A 348 -10.51 7.77 -5.78
CA LEU A 348 -9.35 8.00 -4.92
C LEU A 348 -8.16 8.33 -5.80
N GLU A 349 -7.48 9.44 -5.51
CA GLU A 349 -6.17 9.75 -6.05
C GLU A 349 -5.16 9.79 -4.91
N ARG A 350 -4.00 9.17 -5.13
CA ARG A 350 -2.97 9.03 -4.10
C ARG A 350 -1.60 9.25 -4.70
N PHE A 351 -0.90 10.22 -4.13
CA PHE A 351 0.52 10.43 -4.33
C PHE A 351 1.29 9.88 -3.13
N THR A 352 2.35 9.14 -3.40
CA THR A 352 3.24 8.57 -2.39
C THR A 352 4.67 8.94 -2.70
N GLY A 353 5.44 9.21 -1.65
CA GLY A 353 6.89 9.40 -1.72
C GLY A 353 7.54 8.62 -0.59
N ASN A 354 8.63 7.92 -0.88
CA ASN A 354 9.37 7.16 0.12
C ASN A 354 10.87 7.35 -0.08
N ILE A 355 11.58 7.55 1.02
CA ILE A 355 13.02 7.72 1.09
C ILE A 355 13.53 6.78 2.17
N ASN A 356 14.47 5.92 1.79
CA ASN A 356 15.22 5.05 2.66
C ASN A 356 16.72 5.34 2.49
N LEU A 357 17.42 5.58 3.59
CA LEU A 357 18.86 5.80 3.63
C LEU A 357 19.47 4.92 4.71
N THR A 358 20.57 4.23 4.40
CA THR A 358 21.22 3.33 5.36
C THR A 358 22.74 3.54 5.44
N PRO A 359 23.24 4.74 5.78
CA PRO A 359 24.68 4.94 5.88
C PRO A 359 25.31 4.18 7.04
N SER A 360 26.57 3.79 6.86
CA SER A 360 27.42 3.27 7.93
C SER A 360 28.61 4.18 8.18
N PHE A 361 29.03 4.23 9.45
CA PHE A 361 30.11 5.08 9.94
C PHE A 361 31.04 4.28 10.86
N PHE A 362 32.28 4.76 10.99
CA PHE A 362 33.31 4.19 11.87
C PHE A 362 33.56 2.70 11.59
N ASP A 363 33.77 2.32 10.33
CA ASP A 363 33.98 0.94 9.90
C ASP A 363 32.84 -0.01 10.35
N ASP A 364 31.61 0.37 10.00
CA ASP A 364 30.36 -0.33 10.35
C ASP A 364 30.01 -0.43 11.85
N GLN A 365 30.73 0.29 12.72
CA GLN A 365 30.39 0.36 14.15
C GLN A 365 29.10 1.13 14.41
N LEU A 366 28.80 2.15 13.61
CA LEU A 366 27.52 2.87 13.68
C LEU A 366 26.78 2.70 12.36
N ARG A 367 25.65 2.00 12.41
CA ARG A 367 24.71 1.91 11.30
C ARG A 367 23.53 2.83 11.59
N VAL A 368 23.22 3.69 10.63
CA VAL A 368 22.07 4.59 10.72
C VAL A 368 21.08 4.16 9.66
N GLN A 369 19.81 4.02 10.04
CA GLN A 369 18.72 3.82 9.10
C GLN A 369 17.75 4.99 9.23
N LEU A 370 17.51 5.68 8.12
CA LEU A 370 16.52 6.74 8.01
C LEU A 370 15.44 6.28 7.05
N ASN A 371 14.19 6.26 7.50
CA ASN A 371 13.03 6.04 6.65
C ASN A 371 12.09 7.24 6.76
N ALA A 372 11.60 7.72 5.62
CA ALA A 372 10.57 8.75 5.56
C ALA A 372 9.61 8.43 4.42
N LYS A 373 8.33 8.34 4.74
CA LYS A 373 7.22 8.10 3.82
C LYS A 373 6.25 9.26 3.93
N GLY A 374 5.94 9.88 2.80
CA GLY A 374 4.96 10.93 2.69
C GLY A 374 3.83 10.50 1.76
N MET A 375 2.62 10.96 2.05
CA MET A 375 1.48 10.74 1.19
C MET A 375 0.57 11.95 1.13
N TYR A 376 -0.13 12.02 0.01
CA TYR A 376 -1.19 12.98 -0.26
C TYR A 376 -2.32 12.22 -0.95
N ILE A 377 -3.49 12.18 -0.31
CA ILE A 377 -4.68 11.54 -0.84
C ILE A 377 -5.77 12.59 -1.04
N THR A 378 -6.47 12.50 -2.16
CA THR A 378 -7.77 13.11 -2.37
C THR A 378 -8.80 12.03 -2.60
N ASN A 379 -9.93 12.11 -1.89
CA ASN A 379 -11.04 11.18 -2.08
C ASN A 379 -12.30 11.93 -2.48
N ARG A 380 -13.10 11.28 -3.32
CA ARG A 380 -14.52 11.55 -3.49
C ARG A 380 -15.29 10.30 -3.10
N PHE A 381 -16.01 10.36 -1.99
CA PHE A 381 -16.83 9.26 -1.52
C PHE A 381 -18.20 9.32 -2.19
N ALA A 382 -18.61 8.19 -2.77
CA ALA A 382 -19.96 8.05 -3.29
C ALA A 382 -20.89 7.57 -2.16
N ASP A 383 -22.07 8.18 -2.07
CA ASP A 383 -23.07 7.75 -1.09
C ASP A 383 -23.70 6.42 -1.51
N GLN A 384 -23.41 5.38 -0.73
CA GLN A 384 -23.89 4.02 -0.97
C GLN A 384 -25.41 3.87 -0.79
N GLY A 385 -26.08 4.87 -0.20
CA GLY A 385 -27.54 4.97 -0.20
C GLY A 385 -28.14 4.95 -1.60
N ALA A 386 -27.40 5.40 -2.62
CA ALA A 386 -27.79 5.26 -4.02
C ALA A 386 -28.02 3.80 -4.44
N ILE A 387 -27.21 2.86 -3.92
CA ILE A 387 -27.33 1.42 -4.23
C ILE A 387 -28.67 0.90 -3.68
N ASN A 388 -28.99 1.20 -2.42
CA ASN A 388 -30.24 0.78 -1.82
C ASN A 388 -31.45 1.45 -2.50
N SER A 389 -31.36 2.75 -2.81
CA SER A 389 -32.40 3.48 -3.52
C SER A 389 -32.65 2.89 -4.90
N ALA A 390 -31.60 2.56 -5.67
CA ALA A 390 -31.72 1.99 -7.02
C ALA A 390 -32.46 0.64 -7.07
N THR A 391 -32.49 -0.12 -5.97
CA THR A 391 -33.24 -1.38 -5.91
C THR A 391 -34.74 -1.21 -5.63
N GLN A 392 -35.16 -0.04 -5.16
CA GLN A 392 -36.53 0.22 -4.67
C GLN A 392 -37.22 1.38 -5.39
N PHE A 393 -36.47 2.24 -6.07
CA PHE A 393 -37.02 3.40 -6.77
C PHE A 393 -37.90 2.95 -7.94
N ASP A 394 -38.99 3.68 -8.18
CA ASP A 394 -39.99 3.34 -9.18
C ASP A 394 -39.36 3.26 -10.59
N PRO A 395 -39.33 2.08 -11.23
CA PRO A 395 -38.71 1.91 -12.56
C PRO A 395 -39.51 2.58 -13.68
N THR A 396 -40.73 3.05 -13.39
CA THR A 396 -41.61 3.71 -14.36
C THR A 396 -41.38 5.21 -14.47
N MET A 397 -40.55 5.77 -13.58
CA MET A 397 -40.26 7.19 -13.50
C MET A 397 -39.00 7.57 -14.31
N PRO A 398 -38.98 8.76 -14.94
CA PRO A 398 -37.79 9.21 -15.65
C PRO A 398 -36.67 9.58 -14.68
N ILE A 399 -35.43 9.62 -15.18
CA ILE A 399 -34.26 10.07 -14.40
C ILE A 399 -34.40 11.57 -14.05
N TYR A 400 -34.80 12.37 -15.05
CA TYR A 400 -34.92 13.82 -14.94
C TYR A 400 -36.36 14.27 -15.08
N SER A 401 -36.72 15.35 -14.39
CA SER A 401 -38.01 16.01 -14.51
C SER A 401 -37.90 17.28 -15.35
N THR A 402 -38.70 17.37 -16.41
CA THR A 402 -38.87 18.61 -17.17
C THR A 402 -39.97 19.42 -16.47
N ASN A 403 -39.64 20.59 -15.93
CA ASN A 403 -40.57 21.53 -15.25
C ASN A 403 -40.91 21.27 -13.77
N SER A 404 -40.04 20.62 -12.99
CA SER A 404 -40.16 20.63 -11.52
C SER A 404 -39.38 21.79 -10.92
N ASN A 405 -39.97 22.50 -9.94
CA ASN A 405 -39.25 23.48 -9.12
C ASN A 405 -38.33 22.81 -8.08
N TYR A 406 -38.44 21.48 -7.92
CA TYR A 406 -37.77 20.68 -6.91
C TYR A 406 -36.82 19.66 -7.53
N GLY A 407 -35.77 19.29 -6.78
CA GLY A 407 -34.83 18.24 -7.15
C GLY A 407 -33.75 18.68 -8.13
N ASN A 408 -33.63 19.98 -8.41
CA ASN A 408 -32.68 20.57 -9.39
C ASN A 408 -32.65 19.81 -10.73
N GLY A 409 -33.81 19.40 -11.22
CA GLY A 409 -33.96 18.68 -12.50
C GLY A 409 -33.96 17.16 -12.38
N TYR A 410 -33.63 16.57 -11.22
CA TYR A 410 -33.83 15.14 -10.97
C TYR A 410 -35.30 14.86 -10.61
N TYR A 411 -35.81 13.70 -11.04
CA TYR A 411 -37.18 13.33 -10.74
C TYR A 411 -37.43 13.18 -9.23
N MET A 412 -38.56 13.70 -8.78
CA MET A 412 -39.11 13.54 -7.45
C MET A 412 -40.61 13.33 -7.53
N SER A 413 -41.14 12.48 -6.67
CA SER A 413 -42.59 12.34 -6.52
C SER A 413 -43.15 13.51 -5.72
N LEU A 414 -44.24 14.08 -6.22
CA LEU A 414 -44.93 15.23 -5.63
C LEU A 414 -46.30 14.82 -5.07
N LYS A 415 -46.72 15.48 -4.01
CA LYS A 415 -48.07 15.44 -3.44
C LYS A 415 -49.05 16.10 -4.41
N SER A 416 -50.35 15.92 -4.16
CA SER A 416 -51.42 16.52 -4.98
C SER A 416 -51.41 18.05 -5.00
N ASP A 417 -50.81 18.69 -3.99
CA ASP A 417 -50.64 20.14 -3.90
C ASP A 417 -49.39 20.67 -4.64
N GLY A 418 -48.62 19.77 -5.28
CA GLY A 418 -47.41 20.09 -6.02
C GLY A 418 -46.13 20.16 -5.18
N THR A 419 -46.19 19.91 -3.87
CA THR A 419 -45.00 19.87 -3.00
C THR A 419 -44.35 18.48 -2.95
N PRO A 420 -43.06 18.35 -2.62
CA PRO A 420 -42.40 17.03 -2.54
C PRO A 420 -43.02 16.06 -1.51
N ILE A 421 -42.99 14.76 -1.83
CA ILE A 421 -43.32 13.70 -0.86
C ILE A 421 -42.12 13.49 0.07
N ASP A 422 -42.24 13.98 1.29
CA ASP A 422 -41.19 14.00 2.32
C ASP A 422 -40.78 12.61 2.86
N ILE A 423 -41.60 11.57 2.69
CA ILE A 423 -41.27 10.18 3.03
C ILE A 423 -40.81 9.35 1.82
N GLY A 424 -40.67 9.98 0.65
CA GLY A 424 -40.24 9.32 -0.58
C GLY A 424 -38.76 8.94 -0.57
N LEU A 425 -38.37 8.04 -1.46
CA LEU A 425 -36.96 7.78 -1.75
C LEU A 425 -36.39 8.96 -2.55
N ALA A 426 -35.12 9.29 -2.33
CA ALA A 426 -34.39 10.22 -3.18
C ALA A 426 -33.92 9.52 -4.46
N ASN A 427 -33.92 10.25 -5.58
CA ASN A 427 -33.46 9.76 -6.87
C ASN A 427 -32.03 9.19 -6.75
N PRO A 428 -31.80 7.91 -7.13
CA PRO A 428 -30.50 7.25 -6.93
C PRO A 428 -29.33 7.96 -7.59
N LEU A 429 -29.52 8.54 -8.78
CA LEU A 429 -28.46 9.28 -9.46
C LEU A 429 -28.22 10.64 -8.81
N ALA A 430 -29.27 11.32 -8.37
CA ALA A 430 -29.16 12.59 -7.66
C ALA A 430 -28.36 12.45 -6.36
N ILE A 431 -28.50 11.33 -5.64
CA ILE A 431 -27.71 11.03 -4.44
C ILE A 431 -26.20 11.08 -4.75
N LEU A 432 -25.77 10.61 -5.92
CA LEU A 432 -24.36 10.57 -6.30
C LEU A 432 -23.85 11.90 -6.84
N GLU A 433 -24.69 12.62 -7.59
CA GLU A 433 -24.30 13.83 -8.31
C GLU A 433 -24.52 15.13 -7.51
N GLN A 434 -25.39 15.12 -6.49
CA GLN A 434 -25.74 16.30 -5.69
C GLN A 434 -25.33 16.20 -4.22
N LYS A 435 -24.67 15.11 -3.84
CA LYS A 435 -23.91 14.99 -2.60
C LYS A 435 -22.43 14.99 -2.93
N HIS A 436 -21.70 15.94 -2.34
CA HIS A 436 -20.27 16.10 -2.51
C HIS A 436 -19.60 15.74 -1.19
N ASP A 437 -19.04 14.54 -1.10
CA ASP A 437 -18.26 14.09 0.04
C ASP A 437 -16.81 13.96 -0.39
N ASN A 438 -16.03 15.00 -0.12
CA ASN A 438 -14.65 15.13 -0.56
C ASN A 438 -13.72 15.26 0.64
N SER A 439 -12.54 14.67 0.53
CA SER A 439 -11.50 14.82 1.55
C SER A 439 -10.13 14.96 0.95
N THR A 440 -9.25 15.60 1.71
CA THR A 440 -7.82 15.68 1.44
C THR A 440 -7.08 15.24 2.70
N VAL A 441 -6.11 14.33 2.53
CA VAL A 441 -5.33 13.81 3.65
C VAL A 441 -3.84 13.84 3.33
N TYR A 442 -3.09 14.44 4.25
CA TYR A 442 -1.64 14.40 4.29
C TYR A 442 -1.22 13.49 5.43
N ARG A 443 -0.24 12.61 5.21
CA ARG A 443 0.38 11.84 6.29
C ARG A 443 1.85 11.66 6.01
N SER A 444 2.63 11.63 7.09
CA SER A 444 4.05 11.35 7.04
C SER A 444 4.41 10.37 8.15
N ILE A 445 5.08 9.29 7.78
CA ILE A 445 5.58 8.26 8.69
C ILE A 445 7.08 8.19 8.50
N GLY A 446 7.84 8.24 9.58
CA GLY A 446 9.28 8.10 9.47
C GLY A 446 9.94 7.70 10.77
N ASN A 447 11.17 7.21 10.64
CA ASN A 447 12.02 6.93 11.78
C ASN A 447 13.50 7.10 11.46
N MET A 448 14.25 7.30 12.54
CA MET A 448 15.69 7.20 12.58
C MET A 448 16.07 6.10 13.56
N GLN A 449 16.74 5.07 13.06
CA GLN A 449 17.32 4.02 13.88
C GLN A 449 18.85 4.14 13.88
N LEU A 450 19.45 4.14 15.07
CA LEU A 450 20.88 4.15 15.30
C LEU A 450 21.26 2.81 15.94
N ASP A 451 22.12 2.04 15.29
CA ASP A 451 22.67 0.79 15.80
C ASP A 451 24.18 0.95 16.00
N TYR A 452 24.61 0.93 17.25
CA TYR A 452 25.99 1.17 17.65
C TYR A 452 26.61 -0.08 18.29
N ALA A 453 27.65 -0.64 17.65
CA ALA A 453 28.45 -1.72 18.21
C ALA A 453 29.61 -1.16 19.04
N PHE A 454 29.73 -1.61 20.30
CA PHE A 454 30.79 -1.12 21.20
C PHE A 454 32.16 -1.66 20.78
N PRO A 455 33.18 -0.83 20.50
CA PRO A 455 34.48 -1.31 20.02
C PRO A 455 35.21 -2.23 21.00
N PHE A 456 34.99 -2.02 22.30
CA PHE A 456 35.60 -2.82 23.38
C PHE A 456 34.79 -4.07 23.73
N LEU A 457 33.57 -4.21 23.20
CA LEU A 457 32.69 -5.36 23.38
C LEU A 457 31.79 -5.49 22.13
N PRO A 458 32.33 -5.98 20.99
CA PRO A 458 31.62 -5.96 19.70
C PRO A 458 30.30 -6.76 19.69
N ASP A 459 30.18 -7.71 20.61
CA ASP A 459 29.01 -8.54 20.83
C ASP A 459 27.85 -7.76 21.48
N LEU A 460 28.12 -6.58 22.07
CA LEU A 460 27.12 -5.68 22.64
C LEU A 460 26.81 -4.57 21.62
N ARG A 461 25.52 -4.37 21.36
CA ARG A 461 24.99 -3.28 20.54
C ARG A 461 24.00 -2.42 21.32
N ALA A 462 24.07 -1.12 21.14
CA ALA A 462 23.06 -0.18 21.58
C ALA A 462 22.20 0.25 20.38
N ASN A 463 20.89 0.14 20.51
CA ASN A 463 19.95 0.53 19.47
C ASN A 463 19.02 1.63 19.99
N LEU A 464 18.88 2.70 19.21
CA LEU A 464 17.94 3.78 19.45
C LEU A 464 17.08 3.97 18.21
N ASN A 465 15.77 3.82 18.33
CA ASN A 465 14.80 4.06 17.27
C ASN A 465 13.88 5.22 17.68
N LEU A 466 13.89 6.28 16.89
CA LEU A 466 13.04 7.46 17.07
C LEU A 466 12.06 7.51 15.90
N GLY A 467 10.77 7.36 16.18
CA GLY A 467 9.72 7.27 15.16
C GLY A 467 8.66 8.36 15.29
N TYR A 468 8.01 8.67 14.19
CA TYR A 468 6.81 9.50 14.16
C TYR A 468 5.81 9.02 13.10
N ASP A 469 4.54 9.31 13.35
CA ASP A 469 3.42 9.15 12.42
C ASP A 469 2.47 10.34 12.63
N ILE A 470 2.44 11.25 11.66
CA ILE A 470 1.62 12.46 11.71
C ILE A 470 0.65 12.48 10.54
N SER A 471 -0.60 12.86 10.78
CA SER A 471 -1.59 13.05 9.73
C SER A 471 -2.40 14.32 9.93
N LYS A 472 -2.73 14.97 8.81
CA LYS A 472 -3.70 16.05 8.74
C LYS A 472 -4.76 15.67 7.71
N SER A 473 -6.03 15.72 8.12
CA SER A 473 -7.17 15.56 7.23
C SER A 473 -8.03 16.81 7.25
N ASP A 474 -8.47 17.20 6.06
CA ASP A 474 -9.48 18.23 5.85
C ASP A 474 -10.55 17.62 4.92
N GLY A 475 -11.84 17.79 5.23
CA GLY A 475 -12.90 17.29 4.37
C GLY A 475 -14.20 18.07 4.49
N GLU A 476 -15.05 17.88 3.49
CA GLU A 476 -16.33 18.55 3.34
C GLU A 476 -17.39 17.56 2.84
N VAL A 477 -18.58 17.63 3.45
CA VAL A 477 -19.77 16.94 3.00
C VAL A 477 -20.83 18.00 2.72
N LEU A 478 -21.16 18.20 1.44
CA LEU A 478 -22.16 19.14 0.97
C LEU A 478 -23.31 18.40 0.29
N ILE A 479 -24.53 18.67 0.74
CA ILE A 479 -25.78 18.32 0.05
C ILE A 479 -26.34 19.60 -0.54
N ASP A 480 -26.55 19.62 -1.86
CA ASP A 480 -27.04 20.82 -2.52
C ASP A 480 -28.44 21.22 -2.01
N ASP A 481 -28.65 22.53 -1.86
CA ASP A 481 -30.00 23.10 -1.67
C ASP A 481 -30.91 22.62 -2.81
N ASN A 482 -32.17 22.36 -2.48
CA ASN A 482 -33.22 21.89 -3.37
C ASN A 482 -32.96 20.54 -4.08
N SER A 483 -31.94 19.77 -3.66
CA SER A 483 -31.75 18.39 -4.10
C SER A 483 -32.87 17.46 -3.61
N PRO A 484 -33.09 16.28 -4.23
CA PRO A 484 -34.07 15.32 -3.73
C PRO A 484 -33.84 14.89 -2.27
N MET A 485 -32.59 14.90 -1.82
CA MET A 485 -32.21 14.54 -0.44
C MET A 485 -32.68 15.59 0.56
N SER A 486 -32.54 16.90 0.27
CA SER A 486 -32.96 17.97 1.19
C SER A 486 -34.47 18.05 1.43
N TRP A 487 -35.26 17.36 0.60
CA TRP A 487 -36.71 17.22 0.76
C TRP A 487 -37.15 15.89 1.38
N THR A 488 -36.28 14.88 1.45
CA THR A 488 -36.66 13.51 1.85
C THR A 488 -35.86 12.96 3.03
N TRP A 489 -34.68 13.50 3.31
CA TRP A 489 -33.78 13.07 4.37
C TRP A 489 -33.80 14.01 5.58
N GLY A 490 -33.30 13.51 6.71
CA GLY A 490 -33.18 14.30 7.94
C GLY A 490 -34.53 14.69 8.56
N ASN A 491 -34.44 15.57 9.57
CA ASN A 491 -35.61 16.08 10.30
C ASN A 491 -36.21 17.34 9.65
N TYR A 492 -35.40 18.12 8.92
CA TYR A 492 -35.80 19.37 8.26
C TYR A 492 -35.87 19.16 6.75
N LYS A 493 -37.07 18.85 6.25
CA LYS A 493 -37.35 18.46 4.86
C LYS A 493 -37.94 19.62 4.05
N ALA A 494 -37.24 20.75 4.05
CA ALA A 494 -37.70 22.01 3.46
C ALA A 494 -36.90 22.41 2.21
N GLY A 495 -36.09 21.50 1.67
CA GLY A 495 -35.25 21.79 0.51
C GLY A 495 -33.95 22.51 0.87
N TRP A 496 -33.61 22.62 2.16
CA TRP A 496 -32.33 23.18 2.59
C TRP A 496 -31.26 22.10 2.62
N GLY A 497 -30.14 22.38 1.96
CA GLY A 497 -28.95 21.56 1.94
C GLY A 497 -28.32 21.40 3.33
N ASP A 498 -27.38 20.46 3.41
CA ASP A 498 -26.55 20.24 4.59
C ASP A 498 -25.10 20.47 4.20
N ASN A 499 -24.33 21.13 5.07
CA ASN A 499 -22.90 21.25 4.91
C ASN A 499 -22.21 20.93 6.24
N ARG A 500 -21.22 20.05 6.16
CA ARG A 500 -20.29 19.73 7.24
C ARG A 500 -18.88 19.85 6.72
N THR A 501 -18.05 20.63 7.40
CA THR A 501 -16.59 20.54 7.25
C THR A 501 -16.00 19.85 8.45
N TYR A 502 -14.91 19.12 8.25
CA TYR A 502 -14.18 18.48 9.32
C TYR A 502 -12.67 18.61 9.13
N HIS A 503 -11.99 18.80 10.25
CA HIS A 503 -10.54 18.88 10.34
C HIS A 503 -10.07 17.88 11.40
N GLN A 504 -9.00 17.15 11.09
CA GLN A 504 -8.38 16.25 12.05
C GLN A 504 -6.86 16.35 11.97
N TYR A 505 -6.23 16.45 13.14
CA TYR A 505 -4.78 16.35 13.29
C TYR A 505 -4.44 15.21 14.25
N LYS A 506 -3.61 14.27 13.79
CA LYS A 506 -3.08 13.19 14.63
C LYS A 506 -1.56 13.23 14.63
N SER A 507 -0.99 12.95 15.80
CA SER A 507 0.45 12.83 15.98
C SER A 507 0.78 11.70 16.93
N ASN A 508 1.62 10.79 16.47
CA ASN A 508 2.14 9.68 17.24
C ASN A 508 3.67 9.74 17.20
N THR A 509 4.31 9.71 18.37
CA THR A 509 5.78 9.74 18.49
C THR A 509 6.28 8.58 19.32
N LEU A 510 7.39 7.99 18.90
CA LEU A 510 7.99 6.78 19.47
C LEU A 510 9.46 7.02 19.82
N LEU A 511 9.86 6.52 20.99
CA LEU A 511 11.24 6.32 21.38
C LEU A 511 11.40 4.90 21.89
N ASP A 512 12.21 4.12 21.19
CA ASP A 512 12.66 2.80 21.66
C ASP A 512 14.17 2.81 21.83
N PHE A 513 14.65 2.41 23.00
CA PHE A 513 16.06 2.27 23.29
C PHE A 513 16.33 0.91 23.93
N TYR A 514 17.29 0.16 23.42
CA TYR A 514 17.66 -1.13 24.00
C TYR A 514 19.13 -1.46 23.80
N LEU A 515 19.63 -2.32 24.68
CA LEU A 515 20.91 -2.98 24.53
C LEU A 515 20.66 -4.43 24.11
N ASN A 516 21.45 -4.93 23.17
CA ASN A 516 21.44 -6.33 22.77
C ASN A 516 22.85 -6.92 22.86
N TYR A 517 23.00 -8.05 23.55
CA TYR A 517 24.23 -8.81 23.65
C TYR A 517 24.06 -10.15 22.93
N ASN A 518 24.79 -10.36 21.85
CA ASN A 518 24.72 -11.58 21.05
C ASN A 518 26.09 -12.26 21.00
N LYS A 519 26.18 -13.50 21.49
CA LYS A 519 27.43 -14.22 21.59
C LYS A 519 27.30 -15.72 21.37
N ASP A 520 28.23 -16.24 20.57
CA ASP A 520 28.46 -17.67 20.39
C ASP A 520 29.58 -18.18 21.31
N PHE A 521 29.31 -19.29 22.00
CA PHE A 521 30.22 -19.99 22.90
C PHE A 521 30.28 -21.49 22.53
N GLY A 522 30.97 -21.81 21.44
CA GLY A 522 31.06 -23.18 20.95
C GLY A 522 29.70 -23.68 20.48
N ALA A 523 29.13 -24.67 21.19
CA ALA A 523 27.81 -25.23 20.87
C ALA A 523 26.63 -24.40 21.40
N HIS A 524 26.88 -23.29 22.10
CA HIS A 524 25.85 -22.46 22.70
C HIS A 524 25.78 -21.10 22.02
N ARG A 525 24.58 -20.58 21.80
CA ARG A 525 24.35 -19.21 21.34
C ARG A 525 23.42 -18.49 22.29
N LEU A 526 23.78 -17.25 22.63
CA LEU A 526 23.06 -16.39 23.56
C LEU A 526 22.74 -15.06 22.88
N ASP A 527 21.46 -14.69 22.81
CA ASP A 527 20.98 -13.36 22.41
C ASP A 527 20.13 -12.81 23.54
N ALA A 528 20.65 -11.80 24.25
CA ALA A 528 20.04 -11.22 25.43
C ALA A 528 19.85 -9.72 25.23
N MET A 529 18.62 -9.25 25.33
CA MET A 529 18.30 -7.83 25.19
C MET A 529 17.47 -7.30 26.35
N GLY A 530 17.60 -5.98 26.58
CA GLY A 530 16.83 -5.23 27.55
C GLY A 530 16.66 -3.78 27.11
N GLY A 531 15.47 -3.22 27.29
CA GLY A 531 15.13 -1.92 26.73
C GLY A 531 13.96 -1.20 27.37
N TYR A 532 13.74 0.00 26.86
CA TYR A 532 12.73 0.95 27.24
C TYR A 532 12.01 1.45 25.99
N SER A 533 10.68 1.58 26.09
CA SER A 533 9.81 2.12 25.04
C SER A 533 8.98 3.26 25.62
N TRP A 534 8.82 4.33 24.87
CA TRP A 534 7.92 5.43 25.17
C TRP A 534 7.17 5.82 23.91
N GLN A 535 5.86 5.97 24.03
CA GLN A 535 4.99 6.35 22.93
C GLN A 535 3.94 7.36 23.39
N ARG A 536 3.72 8.41 22.58
CA ARG A 536 2.69 9.44 22.79
C ARG A 536 1.75 9.45 21.61
N PHE A 537 0.44 9.51 21.89
CA PHE A 537 -0.62 9.66 20.91
C PHE A 537 -1.37 10.95 21.19
N TYR A 538 -1.56 11.75 20.15
CA TYR A 538 -2.37 12.96 20.17
C TYR A 538 -3.36 12.91 19.01
N ASN A 539 -4.62 13.25 19.27
CA ASN A 539 -5.66 13.41 18.26
C ASN A 539 -6.49 14.65 18.60
N GLU A 540 -6.71 15.48 17.60
CA GLU A 540 -7.54 16.67 17.65
C GLU A 540 -8.49 16.62 16.47
N THR A 541 -9.77 16.86 16.72
CA THR A 541 -10.82 16.84 15.70
C THR A 541 -11.72 18.04 15.91
N GLU A 542 -12.11 18.67 14.82
CA GLU A 542 -13.02 19.80 14.74
C GLU A 542 -14.04 19.51 13.63
N ASP A 543 -15.33 19.53 13.97
CA ASP A 543 -16.43 19.40 13.03
C ASP A 543 -17.26 20.69 13.07
N THR A 544 -17.40 21.35 11.93
CA THR A 544 -18.25 22.56 11.83
C THR A 544 -19.41 22.33 10.88
N TYR A 545 -20.56 22.92 11.23
CA TYR A 545 -21.81 22.82 10.46
C TYR A 545 -22.21 24.21 9.98
N PRO A 546 -21.62 24.69 8.87
CA PRO A 546 -22.04 25.95 8.30
C PRO A 546 -23.53 25.91 7.91
N TYR A 547 -24.19 27.06 8.00
CA TYR A 547 -25.62 27.16 7.73
C TYR A 547 -25.94 27.15 6.23
N SER A 548 -27.15 26.67 5.90
CA SER A 548 -27.73 26.91 4.57
C SER A 548 -28.13 28.38 4.47
N ALA A 549 -27.54 29.10 3.51
CA ALA A 549 -27.89 30.49 3.26
C ALA A 549 -29.38 30.66 2.89
N ALA A 550 -29.96 29.67 2.20
CA ALA A 550 -31.39 29.63 1.90
C ALA A 550 -32.21 29.55 3.19
N MET A 551 -31.88 28.63 4.10
CA MET A 551 -32.53 28.53 5.41
C MET A 551 -32.37 29.82 6.23
N ALA A 552 -31.16 30.36 6.34
CA ALA A 552 -30.89 31.57 7.13
C ALA A 552 -31.68 32.77 6.59
N SER A 553 -31.84 32.87 5.27
CA SER A 553 -32.66 33.93 4.67
C SER A 553 -34.16 33.82 5.00
N GLU A 554 -34.65 32.60 5.24
CA GLU A 554 -36.07 32.33 5.52
C GLU A 554 -36.40 32.35 7.01
N THR A 555 -35.50 31.81 7.84
CA THR A 555 -35.68 31.62 9.29
C THR A 555 -35.03 32.71 10.13
N GLY A 556 -34.03 33.41 9.60
CA GLY A 556 -33.19 34.33 10.36
C GLY A 556 -32.15 33.66 11.26
N GLU A 557 -31.97 32.33 11.17
CA GLU A 557 -31.00 31.58 11.96
C GLU A 557 -29.76 31.21 11.14
N GLU A 558 -28.58 31.64 11.59
CA GLU A 558 -27.29 31.39 10.93
C GLU A 558 -26.62 30.09 11.40
N PHE A 559 -27.22 29.29 12.29
CA PHE A 559 -26.68 27.99 12.71
C PHE A 559 -27.80 27.09 13.19
N TYR A 560 -27.78 25.83 12.77
CA TYR A 560 -28.84 24.87 13.13
C TYR A 560 -28.31 23.63 13.88
N ARG A 561 -26.99 23.49 14.03
CA ARG A 561 -26.32 22.35 14.69
C ARG A 561 -25.02 22.76 15.36
N ASP A 562 -24.80 22.27 16.57
CA ASP A 562 -23.59 22.56 17.35
C ASP A 562 -22.35 21.93 16.69
N SER A 563 -21.24 22.68 16.66
CA SER A 563 -19.92 22.15 16.31
C SER A 563 -19.47 21.09 17.31
N TYR A 564 -18.65 20.15 16.87
CA TYR A 564 -18.14 19.07 17.69
C TYR A 564 -16.63 18.99 17.64
N ASP A 565 -15.99 19.47 18.71
CA ASP A 565 -14.54 19.59 18.79
C ASP A 565 -14.02 18.87 20.03
N TYR A 566 -12.95 18.09 19.86
CA TYR A 566 -12.31 17.42 20.99
C TYR A 566 -10.83 17.16 20.72
N SER A 567 -10.06 17.12 21.80
CA SER A 567 -8.67 16.68 21.79
C SER A 567 -8.46 15.56 22.79
N THR A 568 -7.63 14.60 22.43
CA THR A 568 -7.25 13.47 23.28
C THR A 568 -5.75 13.28 23.24
N GLU A 569 -5.20 12.90 24.39
CA GLU A 569 -3.80 12.59 24.52
C GLU A 569 -3.62 11.33 25.38
N SER A 570 -2.72 10.44 24.97
CA SER A 570 -2.37 9.26 25.76
C SER A 570 -0.93 8.84 25.58
N TYR A 571 -0.39 8.21 26.62
CA TYR A 571 0.97 7.73 26.74
C TYR A 571 1.01 6.23 27.04
N VAL A 572 2.01 5.57 26.47
CA VAL A 572 2.41 4.20 26.80
C VAL A 572 3.91 4.20 27.11
N ILE A 573 4.28 3.56 28.21
CA ILE A 573 5.67 3.42 28.65
C ILE A 573 5.91 1.95 28.93
N SER A 574 7.03 1.39 28.48
CA SER A 574 7.31 -0.02 28.71
C SER A 574 8.76 -0.29 29.02
N PHE A 575 9.00 -1.26 29.89
CA PHE A 575 10.30 -1.89 30.09
C PHE A 575 10.20 -3.34 29.62
N PHE A 576 11.16 -3.80 28.83
CA PHE A 576 11.13 -5.14 28.25
C PHE A 576 12.51 -5.78 28.23
N GLY A 577 12.52 -7.11 28.26
CA GLY A 577 13.72 -7.92 28.06
C GLY A 577 13.38 -9.22 27.38
N ARG A 578 14.33 -9.74 26.61
CA ARG A 578 14.22 -11.02 25.90
C ARG A 578 15.55 -11.76 25.96
N LEU A 579 15.46 -13.06 26.16
CA LEU A 579 16.58 -14.00 26.17
C LEU A 579 16.27 -15.12 25.17
N ASN A 580 17.07 -15.23 24.12
CA ASN A 580 17.12 -16.41 23.28
C ASN A 580 18.39 -17.19 23.59
N TYR A 581 18.23 -18.50 23.77
CA TYR A 581 19.33 -19.41 24.02
C TYR A 581 19.16 -20.63 23.13
N SER A 582 20.19 -20.94 22.35
CA SER A 582 20.25 -22.19 21.59
C SER A 582 21.44 -23.04 22.02
N ILE A 583 21.28 -24.35 21.92
CA ILE A 583 22.35 -25.31 22.12
C ILE A 583 22.31 -26.38 21.03
N LEU A 584 23.47 -26.63 20.41
CA LEU A 584 23.68 -27.59 19.33
C LEU A 584 22.77 -27.35 18.11
N ASP A 585 22.31 -26.11 17.90
CA ASP A 585 21.34 -25.72 16.88
C ASP A 585 20.10 -26.63 16.83
N ARG A 586 19.73 -27.18 17.99
CA ARG A 586 18.63 -28.12 18.15
C ARG A 586 17.64 -27.63 19.17
N TYR A 587 18.11 -27.40 20.39
CA TYR A 587 17.23 -26.97 21.48
C TYR A 587 17.26 -25.45 21.59
N LEU A 588 16.10 -24.83 21.37
CA LEU A 588 15.89 -23.38 21.33
C LEU A 588 14.98 -22.98 22.49
N LEU A 589 15.41 -22.03 23.29
CA LEU A 589 14.63 -21.46 24.40
C LEU A 589 14.52 -19.94 24.21
N THR A 590 13.30 -19.43 24.28
CA THR A 590 13.02 -17.98 24.27
C THR A 590 12.26 -17.60 25.54
N LEU A 591 12.76 -16.63 26.28
CA LEU A 591 12.10 -16.04 27.44
C LEU A 591 11.91 -14.55 27.18
N THR A 592 10.71 -14.03 27.43
CA THR A 592 10.39 -12.61 27.29
C THR A 592 9.68 -12.12 28.54
N LEU A 593 10.04 -10.94 29.01
CA LEU A 593 9.35 -10.26 30.09
C LEU A 593 9.14 -8.80 29.70
N ARG A 594 7.89 -8.32 29.79
CA ARG A 594 7.55 -6.94 29.50
C ARG A 594 6.61 -6.38 30.57
N ASN A 595 6.86 -5.15 31.00
CA ASN A 595 6.02 -4.40 31.92
C ASN A 595 5.55 -3.12 31.23
N ASP A 596 4.25 -3.02 30.94
CA ASP A 596 3.63 -1.90 30.23
C ASP A 596 2.86 -1.00 31.19
N GLY A 597 3.11 0.29 31.13
CA GLY A 597 2.36 1.36 31.76
C GLY A 597 1.51 2.10 30.72
N SER A 598 0.21 2.31 30.98
CA SER A 598 -0.65 3.14 30.12
C SER A 598 -1.45 4.18 30.89
N SER A 599 -1.45 5.39 30.37
CA SER A 599 -2.27 6.51 30.86
C SER A 599 -3.79 6.30 30.73
N ARG A 600 -4.23 5.29 29.96
CA ARG A 600 -5.65 4.95 29.79
C ARG A 600 -6.24 4.23 30.99
N PHE A 601 -5.41 3.66 31.87
CA PHE A 601 -5.85 2.99 33.08
C PHE A 601 -5.92 3.93 34.28
N SER A 602 -6.75 3.57 35.26
CA SER A 602 -6.79 4.22 36.57
C SER A 602 -5.39 4.32 37.18
N PRO A 603 -5.05 5.40 37.91
CA PRO A 603 -3.79 5.54 38.64
C PRO A 603 -3.39 4.31 39.48
N ASP A 604 -4.37 3.57 40.00
CA ASP A 604 -4.12 2.39 40.84
C ASP A 604 -3.66 1.15 40.05
N ASN A 605 -3.90 1.10 38.73
CA ASN A 605 -3.67 -0.09 37.90
C ASN A 605 -3.01 0.26 36.55
N GLN A 606 -2.11 1.24 36.52
CA GLN A 606 -1.50 1.69 35.27
C GLN A 606 -0.55 0.67 34.63
N TRP A 607 -0.03 -0.28 35.41
CA TRP A 607 1.02 -1.21 35.02
C TRP A 607 0.52 -2.64 34.89
N GLY A 608 0.95 -3.33 33.84
CA GLY A 608 0.71 -4.76 33.62
C GLY A 608 2.00 -5.50 33.25
N LEU A 609 2.23 -6.64 33.90
CA LEU A 609 3.38 -7.52 33.66
C LEU A 609 2.99 -8.71 32.77
N PHE A 610 3.73 -8.91 31.69
CA PHE A 610 3.48 -9.92 30.66
C PHE A 610 4.71 -10.83 30.48
N PRO A 611 4.79 -11.95 31.21
CA PRO A 611 5.81 -12.97 31.00
C PRO A 611 5.45 -13.90 29.83
N SER A 612 6.46 -14.39 29.11
CA SER A 612 6.31 -15.40 28.07
C SER A 612 7.53 -16.32 28.01
N ALA A 613 7.30 -17.59 27.68
CA ALA A 613 8.34 -18.59 27.44
C ALA A 613 7.96 -19.47 26.25
N ALA A 614 8.93 -19.82 25.42
CA ALA A 614 8.77 -20.72 24.29
C ALA A 614 9.98 -21.65 24.18
N PHE A 615 9.75 -22.86 23.70
CA PHE A 615 10.76 -23.90 23.54
C PHE A 615 10.54 -24.65 22.22
N ALA A 616 11.61 -24.88 21.46
CA ALA A 616 11.63 -25.71 20.26
C ALA A 616 12.84 -26.66 20.29
N TRP A 617 12.76 -27.79 19.58
CA TRP A 617 13.73 -28.89 19.68
C TRP A 617 13.84 -29.70 18.40
#